data_AF-A0A396RQM4-F1
#
_entry.id   AF-A0A396RQM4-F1
#
_cell.length_a   1.000
_cell.length_b   1.000
_cell.length_c   1.000
_cell.angle_alpha   90.00
_cell.angle_beta   90.00
_cell.angle_gamma   90.00
#
_symmetry.space_group_name_H-M   'P 1'
#
loop_
_entity.id
_entity.type
_entity.pdbx_description
1 polymer ?
#
loop_
_entity_poly.entity_id
_entity_poly.type
_entity_poly.pdbx_seq_one_letter_code
_entity_poly.pdbx_strand_id
1 'polypeptide(L)'
;MEMSVREARAKFSHALAAAERGERVVITKHGKPVAELGPPAPRKGGIDFDHLEKVRKKLGLDKKYAHLTLDEKWREEFDDPAWGREIFGLGDDWDPSKPW
;
A
#
# COMPACT_ATOMS: atom_id res chain seq x y z
N MET A 1 -9.81 26.75 -12.05
CA MET A 1 -11.13 27.39 -12.28
C MET A 1 -11.98 27.20 -11.03
N GLU A 2 -12.87 28.14 -10.70
CA GLU A 2 -13.81 27.97 -9.57
C GLU A 2 -15.25 28.02 -10.07
N MET A 3 -16.13 27.24 -9.44
CA MET A 3 -17.57 27.26 -9.73
C MET A 3 -18.38 26.90 -8.50
N SER A 4 -19.56 27.51 -8.35
CA SER A 4 -20.48 27.13 -7.29
C SER A 4 -21.08 25.74 -7.54
N VAL A 5 -21.58 25.05 -6.50
CA VAL A 5 -22.30 23.76 -6.65
C VAL A 5 -23.44 23.87 -7.67
N ARG A 6 -24.15 25.01 -7.71
CA ARG A 6 -25.25 25.25 -8.66
C ARG A 6 -24.75 25.30 -10.10
N GLU A 7 -23.65 26.01 -10.34
CA GLU A 7 -23.04 26.11 -11.66
C GLU A 7 -22.41 24.79 -12.08
N ALA A 8 -21.71 24.10 -11.18
CA ALA A 8 -21.13 22.78 -11.42
C ALA A 8 -22.21 21.77 -11.84
N ARG A 9 -23.41 21.81 -11.23
CA ARG A 9 -24.54 20.96 -11.62
C ARG A 9 -25.10 21.30 -13.00
N ALA A 10 -25.19 22.58 -13.34
CA ALA A 10 -25.71 23.03 -14.64
C ALA A 10 -24.72 22.84 -15.79
N LYS A 11 -23.41 22.93 -15.50
CA LYS A 11 -22.32 22.90 -16.49
C LYS A 11 -21.36 21.73 -16.25
N PHE A 12 -21.87 20.61 -15.74
CA PHE A 12 -21.03 19.48 -15.33
C PHE A 12 -20.17 18.96 -16.48
N SER A 13 -20.74 18.83 -17.68
CA SER A 13 -20.01 18.38 -18.88
C SER A 13 -18.85 19.32 -19.23
N HIS A 14 -18.99 20.63 -19.02
CA HIS A 14 -17.93 21.59 -19.26
C HIS A 14 -16.80 21.44 -18.22
N ALA A 15 -17.16 21.21 -16.96
CA ALA A 15 -16.20 20.93 -15.90
C ALA A 15 -15.43 19.62 -16.16
N LEU A 16 -16.11 18.60 -16.70
CA LEU A 16 -15.49 17.34 -17.10
C LEU A 16 -14.49 17.54 -18.27
N ALA A 17 -14.89 18.28 -19.30
CA ALA A 17 -14.02 18.60 -20.43
C ALA A 17 -12.77 19.40 -19.99
N ALA A 18 -12.90 20.26 -18.98
CA ALA A 18 -11.75 20.95 -18.38
C ALA A 18 -10.82 19.96 -17.67
N ALA A 19 -11.36 19.03 -16.88
CA ALA A 19 -10.60 17.97 -16.24
C ALA A 19 -9.87 17.06 -17.24
N GLU A 20 -10.50 16.72 -18.36
CA GLU A 20 -9.89 15.94 -19.45
C GLU A 20 -8.70 16.65 -20.10
N ARG A 21 -8.75 17.98 -20.21
CA ARG A 21 -7.62 18.80 -20.67
C ARG A 21 -6.51 18.95 -19.62
N GLY A 22 -6.68 18.38 -18.43
CA GLY A 22 -5.73 18.46 -17.32
C GLY A 22 -5.92 19.67 -16.41
N GLU A 23 -6.97 20.47 -16.62
CA GLU A 23 -7.27 21.61 -15.76
C GLU A 23 -7.96 21.15 -14.47
N ARG A 24 -7.86 21.98 -13.42
CA ARG A 24 -8.52 21.71 -12.13
C ARG A 24 -9.63 22.73 -11.84
N VAL A 25 -10.76 22.20 -11.40
CA VAL A 25 -12.00 22.93 -11.12
C VAL A 25 -12.36 22.76 -9.64
N VAL A 26 -12.31 23.84 -8.88
CA VAL A 26 -12.72 23.87 -7.47
C VAL A 26 -14.21 24.18 -7.40
N ILE A 27 -14.96 23.28 -6.76
CA ILE A 27 -16.40 23.42 -6.54
C ILE A 27 -16.62 24.01 -5.15
N THR A 28 -17.38 25.10 -5.09
CA THR A 28 -17.65 25.84 -3.84
C THR A 28 -19.13 25.79 -3.45
N LYS A 29 -19.42 25.73 -2.15
CA LYS A 29 -20.77 25.87 -1.58
C LYS A 29 -20.78 27.08 -0.65
N HIS A 30 -21.60 28.08 -0.94
CA HIS A 30 -21.62 29.36 -0.21
C HIS A 30 -20.22 30.02 -0.13
N GLY A 31 -19.46 29.99 -1.23
CA GLY A 31 -18.11 30.55 -1.31
C GLY A 31 -17.01 29.71 -0.63
N LYS A 32 -17.35 28.59 0.01
CA LYS A 32 -16.37 27.67 0.62
C LYS A 32 -16.06 26.51 -0.32
N PRO A 33 -14.79 26.19 -0.62
CA PRO A 33 -14.42 24.98 -1.36
C PRO A 33 -14.96 23.72 -0.67
N VAL A 34 -15.58 22.82 -1.44
CA VAL A 34 -16.14 21.55 -0.95
C VAL A 34 -15.70 20.34 -1.76
N ALA A 35 -15.27 20.53 -3.01
CA ALA A 35 -14.76 19.46 -3.85
C ALA A 35 -13.82 20.03 -4.93
N GLU A 36 -13.03 19.16 -5.52
CA GLU A 36 -12.15 19.46 -6.64
C GLU A 36 -12.35 18.40 -7.71
N LEU A 37 -12.56 18.86 -8.95
CA LEU A 37 -12.62 18.02 -10.13
C LEU A 37 -11.38 18.31 -10.97
N GLY A 38 -10.63 17.27 -11.32
CA GLY A 38 -9.43 17.37 -12.14
C GLY A 38 -9.16 16.06 -12.85
N PRO A 39 -8.07 15.98 -13.64
CA PRO A 39 -7.67 14.72 -14.27
C PRO A 39 -7.55 13.63 -13.21
N PRO A 40 -7.91 12.37 -13.54
CA PRO A 40 -7.80 11.27 -12.60
C PRO A 40 -6.37 11.20 -12.08
N ALA A 41 -6.22 11.11 -10.76
CA ALA A 41 -4.92 10.89 -10.17
C ALA A 41 -4.32 9.63 -10.80
N PRO A 42 -3.01 9.63 -11.14
CA PRO A 42 -2.36 8.41 -11.59
C PRO A 42 -2.64 7.34 -10.55
N ARG A 43 -3.09 6.16 -11.01
CA ARG A 43 -3.35 5.03 -10.12
C ARG A 43 -2.07 4.76 -9.34
N LYS A 44 -2.05 5.15 -8.06
CA LYS A 44 -1.02 4.74 -7.11
C LYS A 44 -1.37 3.31 -6.71
N GLY A 45 -1.06 2.37 -7.59
CA GLY A 45 -1.37 0.97 -7.39
C GLY A 45 -0.43 0.10 -8.20
N GLY A 46 0.03 -0.97 -7.58
CA GLY A 46 1.08 -1.82 -8.10
C GLY A 46 2.32 -1.78 -7.23
N ILE A 47 2.91 -2.95 -7.01
CA ILE A 47 4.24 -3.03 -6.46
C ILE A 47 5.21 -2.64 -7.58
N ASP A 48 5.97 -1.59 -7.35
CA ASP A 48 7.09 -1.23 -8.23
C ASP A 48 8.27 -2.17 -7.89
N PHE A 49 8.33 -3.30 -8.60
CA PHE A 49 9.36 -4.32 -8.41
C PHE A 49 10.77 -3.79 -8.70
N ASP A 50 10.91 -2.85 -9.64
CA ASP A 50 12.20 -2.23 -9.97
C ASP A 50 12.67 -1.31 -8.84
N HIS A 51 11.76 -0.55 -8.25
CA HIS A 51 12.05 0.26 -7.08
C HIS A 51 12.40 -0.61 -5.87
N LEU A 52 11.65 -1.69 -5.64
CA LEU A 52 11.96 -2.66 -4.59
C LEU A 52 13.33 -3.29 -4.76
N GLU A 53 13.73 -3.67 -5.99
CA GLU A 53 15.04 -4.24 -6.24
C GLU A 53 16.17 -3.23 -5.93
N LYS A 54 15.98 -1.95 -6.30
CA LYS A 54 16.91 -0.88 -5.97
C LYS A 54 17.02 -0.67 -4.45
N VAL A 55 15.90 -0.67 -3.74
CA VAL A 55 15.87 -0.54 -2.27
C VAL A 55 16.53 -1.75 -1.62
N ARG A 56 16.22 -2.98 -2.08
CA ARG A 56 16.84 -4.23 -1.60
C ARG A 56 18.36 -4.17 -1.69
N LYS A 57 18.89 -3.77 -2.85
CA LYS A 57 20.35 -3.60 -3.07
C LYS A 57 20.94 -2.49 -2.20
N LYS A 58 20.26 -1.35 -2.11
CA LYS A 58 20.71 -0.20 -1.30
C LYS A 58 20.81 -0.57 0.19
N LEU A 59 19.86 -1.34 0.71
CA LEU A 59 19.84 -1.80 2.09
C LEU A 59 20.76 -3.01 2.33
N GLY A 60 21.41 -3.54 1.29
CA GLY A 60 22.25 -4.73 1.41
C GLY A 60 21.47 -6.02 1.70
N LEU A 61 20.15 -6.01 1.48
CA LEU A 61 19.25 -7.17 1.64
C LEU A 61 19.35 -8.14 0.45
N ASP A 62 20.12 -7.78 -0.57
CA ASP A 62 20.58 -8.65 -1.65
C ASP A 62 21.80 -9.47 -1.26
N LYS A 63 22.56 -9.04 -0.24
CA LYS A 63 23.78 -9.69 0.18
C LYS A 63 23.46 -10.90 1.05
N LYS A 64 24.26 -11.97 0.90
CA LYS A 64 24.27 -13.21 1.71
C LYS A 64 24.42 -13.02 3.24
N TYR A 65 24.42 -11.79 3.75
CA TYR A 65 24.48 -11.49 5.18
C TYR A 65 23.16 -11.70 5.92
N ALA A 66 22.07 -11.98 5.20
CA ALA A 66 21.09 -12.92 5.72
C ALA A 66 21.78 -14.30 5.72
N HIS A 67 22.53 -14.60 6.77
CA HIS A 67 23.01 -15.95 7.12
C HIS A 67 21.86 -16.96 7.24
N LEU A 68 20.62 -16.47 7.14
CA LEU A 68 19.42 -17.19 6.73
C LEU A 68 19.50 -17.51 5.23
N THR A 69 20.35 -18.47 4.87
CA THR A 69 20.10 -19.20 3.62
C THR A 69 18.78 -19.92 3.84
N LEU A 70 17.72 -19.54 3.12
CA LEU A 70 16.43 -20.25 3.11
C LEU A 70 16.57 -21.58 2.34
N ASP A 71 17.61 -22.33 2.67
CA ASP A 71 17.92 -23.64 2.12
C ASP A 71 17.13 -24.73 2.86
N GLU A 72 17.37 -25.99 2.48
CA GLU A 72 16.66 -27.12 3.07
C GLU A 72 16.89 -27.21 4.58
N LYS A 73 18.10 -26.91 5.05
CA LYS A 73 18.44 -26.96 6.47
C LYS A 73 17.69 -25.88 7.26
N TRP A 74 17.61 -24.66 6.74
CA TRP A 74 16.80 -23.61 7.36
C TRP A 74 15.31 -23.99 7.41
N ARG A 75 14.80 -24.65 6.37
CA ARG A 75 13.41 -25.12 6.33
C ARG A 75 13.16 -26.18 7.39
N GLU A 76 14.06 -27.15 7.54
CA GLU A 76 13.98 -28.17 8.58
C GLU A 76 13.97 -27.55 9.99
N GLU A 77 14.82 -26.54 10.25
CA GLU A 77 14.84 -25.80 11.52
C GLU A 77 13.57 -24.96 11.74
N PHE A 78 13.04 -24.33 10.69
CA PHE A 78 11.83 -23.51 10.76
C PHE A 78 10.56 -24.35 10.97
N ASP A 79 10.47 -25.50 10.30
CA ASP A 79 9.33 -26.41 10.37
C ASP A 79 9.34 -27.26 11.65
N ASP A 80 10.42 -27.23 12.44
CA ASP A 80 10.48 -27.88 13.76
C ASP A 80 9.52 -27.18 14.74
N PRO A 81 8.47 -27.86 15.22
CA PRO A 81 7.55 -27.29 16.20
C PRO A 81 8.24 -26.90 17.51
N ALA A 82 9.36 -27.54 17.88
CA ALA A 82 10.12 -27.21 19.07
C ALA A 82 10.80 -25.83 18.94
N TRP A 83 11.31 -25.48 17.75
CA TRP A 83 11.89 -24.17 17.47
C TRP A 83 10.85 -23.05 17.62
N GLY A 84 9.65 -23.26 17.08
CA GLY A 84 8.52 -22.33 17.28
C GLY A 84 8.14 -22.18 18.76
N ARG A 85 8.09 -23.29 19.52
CA ARG A 85 7.81 -23.25 20.96
C ARG A 85 8.84 -22.44 21.73
N GLU A 86 10.12 -22.61 21.44
CA GLU A 86 11.22 -21.86 22.07
C GLU A 86 11.09 -20.35 21.82
N ILE A 87 10.88 -19.94 20.56
CA ILE A 87 10.75 -18.52 20.17
C ILE A 87 9.58 -17.83 20.89
N PHE A 88 8.46 -18.53 21.04
CA PHE A 88 7.26 -17.99 21.66
C PHE A 88 7.17 -18.25 23.18
N GLY A 89 8.18 -18.89 23.79
CA GLY A 89 8.20 -19.20 25.22
C GLY A 89 7.12 -20.20 25.65
N LEU A 90 6.78 -21.13 24.76
CA LEU A 90 5.74 -22.14 24.95
C LEU A 90 6.37 -23.39 25.56
N GLY A 91 5.78 -23.91 26.63
CA GLY A 91 6.23 -25.15 27.27
C GLY A 91 6.02 -26.38 26.37
N ASP A 92 6.63 -27.50 26.74
CA ASP A 92 6.46 -28.78 26.03
C ASP A 92 5.02 -29.32 26.07
N ASP A 93 4.21 -28.81 27.00
CA ASP A 93 2.79 -29.08 27.17
C ASP A 93 1.88 -28.19 26.30
N TRP A 94 2.48 -27.29 25.51
CA TRP A 94 1.74 -26.42 24.62
C TRP A 94 1.10 -27.19 23.48
N ASP A 95 -0.23 -27.04 23.37
CA ASP A 95 -1.07 -27.71 22.40
C ASP A 95 -1.82 -26.65 21.57
N PRO A 96 -1.50 -26.49 20.27
CA PRO A 96 -2.16 -25.51 19.41
C PRO A 96 -3.65 -25.80 19.19
N SER A 97 -4.12 -27.00 19.54
CA SER A 97 -5.52 -27.40 19.44
C SER A 97 -6.35 -27.10 20.69
N LYS A 98 -5.71 -26.71 21.80
CA LYS A 98 -6.43 -26.26 23.01
C LYS A 98 -6.86 -24.79 22.83
N PRO A 99 -8.15 -24.48 22.98
CA PRO A 99 -8.59 -23.08 23.03
C PRO A 99 -8.08 -22.39 24.29
N TRP A 100 -7.91 -21.07 24.20
CA TRP A 100 -7.46 -20.17 25.27
C TRP A 100 -8.36 -20.16 26.51
#